data_AF-A0A444Z4E5-F1
#
_entry.id   AF-A0A444Z4E5-F1
#
_cell.length_a   1.000
_cell.length_b   1.000
_cell.length_c   1.000
_cell.angle_alpha   90.00
_cell.angle_beta   90.00
_cell.angle_gamma   90.00
#
_symmetry.space_group_name_H-M   'P 1'
#
loop_
_entity.id
_entity.type
_entity.pdbx_description
1 polymer ?
#
loop_
_entity_poly.entity_id
_entity_poly.type
_entity_poly.pdbx_seq_one_letter_code
_entity_poly.pdbx_strand_id
1 'polypeptide(L)'
;MYSFFLIQIHPVLMLIGLIIMGGEANITYKALPLKKEIKKLIHLILHAIVLILGIVGICAAFKNHNESGIANMYSLHSWLGIGVISLYAIQWIFGFVMFFYPGGSESLRNQSIPWQVLFGLIVYVLALGTASLGFLEKLTFMESLAGVAKYGSEALIVNFTAIVTREYYSLAPLVLERQCLRRL
;
A
#
# COMPACT_ATOMS: atom_id res chain seq x y z
N MET A 1 -22.31 -18.23 -3.65
CA MET A 1 -22.51 -16.80 -4.03
C MET A 1 -21.64 -15.85 -3.20
N TYR A 2 -21.52 -16.01 -1.86
CA TYR A 2 -20.64 -15.18 -1.02
C TYR A 2 -19.14 -15.28 -1.35
N SER A 3 -18.65 -16.45 -1.77
CA SER A 3 -17.22 -16.68 -2.07
C SER A 3 -16.68 -15.82 -3.24
N PHE A 4 -17.49 -15.53 -4.26
CA PHE A 4 -17.02 -14.75 -5.43
C PHE A 4 -16.76 -13.28 -5.08
N PHE A 5 -17.56 -12.71 -4.17
CA PHE A 5 -17.43 -11.31 -3.76
C PHE A 5 -16.14 -11.09 -2.95
N LEU A 6 -15.79 -12.04 -2.08
CA LEU A 6 -14.58 -11.97 -1.25
C LEU A 6 -13.28 -11.98 -2.08
N ILE A 7 -13.26 -12.68 -3.21
CA ILE A 7 -12.13 -12.71 -4.15
C ILE A 7 -11.79 -11.33 -4.71
N GLN A 8 -12.81 -10.50 -4.95
CA GLN A 8 -12.64 -9.18 -5.58
C GLN A 8 -12.38 -8.07 -4.56
N ILE A 9 -12.78 -8.25 -3.30
CA ILE A 9 -12.58 -7.26 -2.24
C ILE A 9 -11.09 -7.02 -1.97
N HIS A 10 -10.29 -8.09 -1.89
CA HIS A 10 -8.86 -7.97 -1.60
C HIS A 10 -8.13 -7.01 -2.58
N PRO A 11 -8.10 -7.27 -3.90
CA PRO A 11 -7.36 -6.40 -4.82
C PRO A 11 -7.91 -4.97 -4.86
N VAL A 12 -9.23 -4.77 -4.69
CA VAL A 12 -9.84 -3.43 -4.67
C VAL A 12 -9.40 -2.64 -3.43
N LEU A 13 -9.45 -3.26 -2.24
CA LEU A 13 -9.03 -2.59 -1.01
C LEU A 13 -7.52 -2.32 -0.98
N MET A 14 -6.71 -3.25 -1.52
CA MET A 14 -5.26 -3.05 -1.65
C MET A 14 -4.93 -1.89 -2.58
N LEU A 15 -5.59 -1.82 -3.73
CA LEU A 15 -5.38 -0.75 -4.71
C LEU A 15 -5.78 0.61 -4.13
N ILE A 16 -7.03 0.75 -3.66
CA ILE A 16 -7.55 2.03 -3.16
C ILE A 16 -6.82 2.45 -1.88
N GLY A 17 -6.61 1.50 -0.95
CA GLY A 17 -5.95 1.75 0.33
C GLY A 17 -4.46 1.97 0.20
N LEU A 18 -3.71 0.88 0.02
CA LEU A 18 -2.25 0.89 0.11
C LEU A 18 -1.59 1.69 -1.00
N ILE A 19 -2.14 1.67 -2.21
CA ILE A 19 -1.53 2.33 -3.36
C ILE A 19 -2.03 3.76 -3.51
N ILE A 20 -3.32 3.96 -3.79
CA ILE A 20 -3.86 5.28 -4.11
C ILE A 20 -3.80 6.18 -2.87
N MET A 21 -4.52 5.83 -1.79
CA MET A 21 -4.53 6.65 -0.58
C MET A 21 -3.17 6.67 0.13
N GLY A 22 -2.40 5.58 0.09
CA GLY A 22 -1.03 5.56 0.59
C GLY A 22 -0.13 6.57 -0.11
N GLY A 23 -0.25 6.70 -1.44
CA GLY A 23 0.46 7.71 -2.22
C GLY A 23 0.07 9.14 -1.85
N GLU A 24 -1.24 9.40 -1.76
CA GLU A 24 -1.78 10.72 -1.35
C GLU A 24 -1.34 11.11 0.08
N ALA A 25 -1.35 10.14 0.99
CA ALA A 25 -0.90 10.32 2.38
C ALA A 25 0.59 10.73 2.43
N ASN A 26 1.44 10.13 1.59
CA ASN A 26 2.87 10.47 1.51
C ASN A 26 3.11 11.92 1.06
N ILE A 27 2.27 12.47 0.17
CA ILE A 27 2.45 13.81 -0.39
C ILE A 27 1.70 14.91 0.37
N THR A 28 0.89 14.54 1.38
CA THR A 28 0.00 15.44 2.14
C THR A 28 0.70 16.73 2.64
N TYR A 29 1.93 16.61 3.16
CA TYR A 29 2.67 17.77 3.69
C TYR A 29 3.00 18.84 2.63
N LYS A 30 3.07 18.43 1.35
CA LYS A 30 3.40 19.28 0.20
C LYS A 30 2.17 19.68 -0.61
N ALA A 31 1.23 18.76 -0.78
CA ALA A 31 0.03 18.97 -1.58
C ALA A 31 -0.93 19.99 -0.94
N LEU A 32 -1.03 20.02 0.39
CA LEU A 32 -2.00 20.86 1.08
C LEU A 32 -1.40 22.20 1.52
N PRO A 33 -1.99 23.35 1.15
CA PRO A 33 -1.57 24.68 1.63
C PRO A 33 -2.12 24.99 3.04
N LEU A 34 -1.93 24.05 3.97
CA LEU A 34 -2.45 24.12 5.35
C LEU A 34 -1.34 24.26 6.39
N LYS A 35 -1.72 24.62 7.63
CA LYS A 35 -0.81 24.69 8.79
C LYS A 35 -0.19 23.31 9.07
N LYS A 36 1.07 23.29 9.54
CA LYS A 36 1.85 22.06 9.79
C LYS A 36 1.11 21.04 10.66
N GLU A 37 0.47 21.49 11.73
CA GLU A 37 -0.26 20.60 12.65
C GLU A 37 -1.48 19.95 12.01
N ILE A 38 -2.20 20.68 11.14
CA ILE A 38 -3.34 20.13 10.38
C ILE A 38 -2.84 19.08 9.38
N LYS A 39 -1.75 19.38 8.65
CA LYS A 39 -1.15 18.42 7.69
C LYS A 39 -0.67 17.15 8.38
N LYS A 40 -0.09 17.27 9.58
CA LYS A 40 0.31 16.13 10.41
C LYS A 40 -0.87 15.26 10.79
N LEU A 41 -1.97 15.87 11.25
CA LEU A 41 -3.18 15.14 11.61
C LEU A 41 -3.78 14.42 10.40
N ILE A 42 -3.91 15.11 9.25
CA ILE A 42 -4.42 14.51 8.01
C ILE A 42 -3.54 13.33 7.59
N HIS A 43 -2.22 13.51 7.54
CA HIS A 43 -1.27 12.45 7.19
C HIS A 43 -1.43 11.22 8.11
N LEU A 44 -1.53 11.45 9.41
CA LEU A 44 -1.71 10.38 10.39
C LEU A 44 -3.03 9.61 10.18
N ILE A 45 -4.14 10.34 10.01
CA ILE A 45 -5.47 9.75 9.80
C ILE A 45 -5.53 8.98 8.48
N LEU A 46 -4.99 9.54 7.39
CA LEU A 46 -4.96 8.87 6.10
C LEU A 46 -4.20 7.56 6.19
N HIS A 47 -2.99 7.54 6.76
CA HIS A 47 -2.24 6.30 6.93
C HIS A 47 -2.94 5.29 7.88
N ALA A 48 -3.71 5.77 8.87
CA ALA A 48 -4.51 4.88 9.72
C ALA A 48 -5.64 4.20 8.92
N ILE A 49 -6.34 4.95 8.07
CA ILE A 49 -7.38 4.42 7.17
C ILE A 49 -6.75 3.41 6.21
N VAL A 50 -5.59 3.72 5.63
CA VAL A 50 -4.86 2.80 4.75
C VAL A 50 -4.53 1.49 5.45
N LEU A 51 -4.02 1.55 6.69
CA LEU A 51 -3.70 0.37 7.48
C LEU A 51 -4.96 -0.48 7.76
N ILE A 52 -6.08 0.15 8.13
CA ILE A 52 -7.35 -0.55 8.37
C ILE A 52 -7.83 -1.26 7.10
N LEU A 53 -7.82 -0.57 5.95
CA LEU A 53 -8.25 -1.18 4.69
C LEU A 53 -7.32 -2.31 4.25
N GLY A 54 -6.00 -2.17 4.48
CA GLY A 54 -5.04 -3.25 4.25
C GLY A 54 -5.33 -4.48 5.11
N ILE A 55 -5.58 -4.29 6.41
CA ILE A 55 -5.95 -5.41 7.30
C ILE A 55 -7.24 -6.07 6.83
N VAL A 56 -8.29 -5.30 6.54
CA VAL A 56 -9.57 -5.84 6.04
C VAL A 56 -9.39 -6.60 4.72
N GLY A 57 -8.60 -6.06 3.79
CA GLY A 57 -8.32 -6.72 2.52
C GLY A 57 -7.54 -8.02 2.68
N ILE A 58 -6.59 -8.11 3.62
CA ILE A 58 -5.89 -9.37 3.94
C ILE A 58 -6.87 -10.36 4.58
N CYS A 59 -7.67 -9.92 5.56
CA CYS A 59 -8.68 -10.78 6.18
C CYS A 59 -9.66 -11.35 5.14
N ALA A 60 -10.06 -10.56 4.15
CA ALA A 60 -10.90 -11.03 3.04
C ALA A 60 -10.22 -12.12 2.21
N ALA A 61 -8.93 -11.98 1.90
CA ALA A 61 -8.16 -13.00 1.18
C ALA A 61 -8.07 -14.31 1.96
N PHE A 62 -7.69 -14.25 3.24
CA PHE A 62 -7.61 -15.44 4.11
C PHE A 62 -8.97 -16.12 4.27
N LYS A 63 -10.04 -15.34 4.46
CA LYS A 63 -11.41 -15.87 4.55
C LYS A 63 -11.79 -16.61 3.27
N ASN A 64 -11.53 -16.00 2.11
CA ASN A 64 -11.82 -16.63 0.82
C ASN A 64 -11.04 -17.95 0.63
N HIS A 65 -9.75 -17.95 0.96
CA HIS A 65 -8.93 -19.17 0.85
C HIS A 65 -9.46 -20.29 1.75
N ASN A 66 -9.79 -19.96 3.00
CA ASN A 66 -10.34 -20.94 3.95
C ASN A 66 -11.69 -21.51 3.49
N GLU A 67 -12.58 -20.65 2.98
CA GLU A 67 -13.90 -21.09 2.46
C GLU A 67 -13.77 -21.89 1.15
N SER A 68 -12.72 -21.64 0.37
CA SER A 68 -12.47 -22.32 -0.93
C SER A 68 -11.52 -23.51 -0.83
N GLY A 69 -11.00 -23.84 0.36
CA GLY A 69 -10.03 -24.92 0.54
C GLY A 69 -8.66 -24.65 -0.10
N ILE A 70 -8.30 -23.39 -0.33
CA ILE A 70 -7.01 -22.98 -0.91
C ILE A 70 -5.99 -22.80 0.22
N ALA A 71 -4.76 -23.27 0.01
CA ALA A 71 -3.68 -23.07 0.98
C ALA A 71 -3.36 -21.57 1.15
N ASN A 72 -3.05 -21.15 2.38
CA ASN A 72 -2.58 -19.79 2.64
C ASN A 72 -1.05 -19.70 2.60
N MET A 73 -0.53 -18.49 2.37
CA MET A 73 0.89 -18.15 2.57
C MET A 73 1.89 -19.01 1.79
N TYR A 74 1.54 -19.48 0.58
CA TYR A 74 2.47 -20.25 -0.27
C TYR A 74 3.15 -19.41 -1.36
N SER A 75 2.59 -18.25 -1.72
CA SER A 75 3.11 -17.43 -2.83
C SER A 75 4.03 -16.32 -2.35
N LEU A 76 4.97 -15.90 -3.20
CA LEU A 76 5.83 -14.75 -2.92
C LEU A 76 5.01 -13.46 -2.71
N HIS A 77 3.90 -13.29 -3.45
CA HIS A 77 2.96 -12.20 -3.25
C HIS A 77 2.44 -12.18 -1.80
N SER A 78 2.01 -13.32 -1.27
CA SER A 78 1.50 -13.41 0.10
C SER A 78 2.57 -13.14 1.18
N TRP A 79 3.80 -13.59 0.97
CA TRP A 79 4.93 -13.34 1.90
C TRP A 79 5.32 -11.86 1.92
N LEU A 80 5.43 -11.24 0.74
CA LEU A 80 5.69 -9.80 0.66
C LEU A 80 4.50 -8.99 1.19
N GLY A 81 3.27 -9.42 0.93
CA GLY A 81 2.05 -8.78 1.43
C GLY A 81 1.97 -8.70 2.95
N ILE A 82 2.20 -9.82 3.64
CA ILE A 82 2.23 -9.80 5.11
C ILE A 82 3.41 -8.99 5.65
N GLY A 83 4.55 -9.02 4.97
CA GLY A 83 5.71 -8.19 5.30
C GLY A 83 5.39 -6.70 5.19
N VAL A 84 4.84 -6.28 4.06
CA VAL A 84 4.47 -4.87 3.78
C VAL A 84 3.49 -4.36 4.82
N ILE A 85 2.39 -5.07 5.11
CA ILE A 85 1.40 -4.57 6.07
C ILE A 85 1.98 -4.46 7.49
N SER A 86 2.87 -5.39 7.86
CA SER A 86 3.55 -5.39 9.16
C SER A 86 4.51 -4.21 9.27
N LEU A 87 5.34 -3.97 8.25
CA LEU A 87 6.24 -2.82 8.21
C LEU A 87 5.46 -1.50 8.18
N TYR A 88 4.34 -1.46 7.49
CA TYR A 88 3.44 -0.30 7.45
C TYR A 88 2.86 0.00 8.85
N ALA A 89 2.41 -1.03 9.57
CA ALA A 89 1.92 -0.87 10.94
C ALA A 89 3.02 -0.34 11.88
N ILE A 90 4.22 -0.93 11.81
CA ILE A 90 5.38 -0.46 12.59
C ILE A 90 5.69 1.01 12.27
N GLN A 91 5.72 1.37 10.99
CA GLN A 91 5.97 2.73 10.52
C GLN A 91 4.92 3.72 11.05
N TRP A 92 3.65 3.33 11.04
CA TRP A 92 2.55 4.16 11.53
C TRP A 92 2.62 4.33 13.06
N ILE A 93 2.85 3.25 13.80
CA ILE A 93 2.99 3.28 15.28
C ILE A 93 4.20 4.13 15.67
N PHE A 94 5.35 3.91 15.05
CA PHE A 94 6.55 4.71 15.29
C PHE A 94 6.29 6.18 14.97
N GLY A 95 5.68 6.48 13.82
CA GLY A 95 5.31 7.84 13.43
C GLY A 95 4.35 8.51 14.43
N PHE A 96 3.37 7.78 14.94
CA PHE A 96 2.44 8.24 15.97
C PHE A 96 3.17 8.58 17.27
N VAL A 97 3.94 7.63 17.81
CA VAL A 97 4.65 7.80 19.09
C VAL A 97 5.68 8.92 19.02
N MET A 98 6.43 8.99 17.91
CA MET A 98 7.52 9.96 17.74
C MET A 98 7.03 11.37 17.43
N PHE A 99 6.03 11.55 16.57
CA PHE A 99 5.67 12.85 16.02
C PHE A 99 4.30 13.38 16.48
N PHE A 100 3.49 12.55 17.13
CA PHE A 100 2.14 12.91 17.57
C PHE A 100 1.96 12.79 19.09
N TYR A 101 1.90 11.58 19.66
CA TYR A 101 1.68 11.37 21.09
C TYR A 101 2.32 10.05 21.58
N PRO A 102 3.06 10.02 22.71
CA PRO A 102 3.37 11.13 23.62
C PRO A 102 4.31 12.19 23.04
N GLY A 103 4.96 11.89 21.91
CA GLY A 103 5.88 12.79 21.22
C GLY A 103 7.31 12.65 21.76
N GLY A 104 8.26 12.43 20.84
CA GLY A 104 9.69 12.41 21.18
C GLY A 104 10.24 13.79 21.50
N SER A 105 11.40 13.83 22.16
CA SER A 105 12.17 15.08 22.34
C SER A 105 12.51 15.71 20.99
N GLU A 106 12.74 17.02 20.96
CA GLU A 106 13.04 17.73 19.71
C GLU A 106 14.27 17.16 18.99
N SER A 107 15.33 16.84 19.75
CA SER A 107 16.54 16.21 19.21
C SER A 107 16.24 14.85 18.56
N LEU A 108 15.48 13.99 19.25
CA LEU A 108 15.15 12.66 18.73
C LEU A 108 14.27 12.76 17.48
N ARG A 109 13.26 13.65 17.50
CA ARG A 109 12.40 13.89 16.33
C ARG A 109 13.20 14.37 15.12
N ASN A 110 14.11 15.32 15.30
CA ASN A 110 14.93 15.84 14.21
C ASN A 110 15.84 14.75 13.61
N GLN A 111 16.40 13.87 14.45
CA GLN A 111 17.20 12.72 14.00
C GLN A 111 16.36 11.64 13.33
N SER A 112 15.11 11.43 13.76
CA SER A 112 14.23 10.38 13.22
C SER A 112 13.56 10.75 11.89
N ILE A 113 13.42 12.04 11.55
CA ILE A 113 12.72 12.47 10.32
C ILE A 113 13.29 11.83 9.04
N PRO A 114 14.61 11.84 8.78
CA PRO A 114 15.16 11.23 7.57
C PRO A 114 14.87 9.73 7.46
N TRP A 115 14.92 9.02 8.60
CA TRP A 115 14.62 7.59 8.68
C TRP A 115 13.14 7.29 8.50
N GLN A 116 12.25 8.08 9.12
CA GLN A 116 10.81 7.98 8.89
C GLN A 116 10.49 8.13 7.40
N VAL A 117 11.05 9.14 6.76
CA VAL A 117 10.80 9.43 5.34
C VAL A 117 11.32 8.29 4.45
N LEU A 118 12.59 7.90 4.61
CA LEU A 118 13.21 6.82 3.83
C LEU A 118 12.48 5.47 4.00
N PHE A 119 12.16 5.10 5.24
CA PHE A 119 11.49 3.82 5.50
C PHE A 119 10.07 3.81 4.96
N GLY A 120 9.33 4.93 5.07
CA GLY A 120 8.01 5.09 4.47
C GLY A 120 8.04 4.89 2.95
N LEU A 121 9.05 5.47 2.28
CA LEU A 121 9.25 5.30 0.85
C LEU A 121 9.57 3.84 0.48
N ILE A 122 10.46 3.18 1.23
CA ILE A 122 10.80 1.76 0.99
C ILE A 122 9.55 0.87 1.12
N VAL A 123 8.77 1.04 2.19
CA VAL A 123 7.53 0.27 2.41
C VAL A 123 6.54 0.51 1.26
N TYR A 124 6.42 1.75 0.79
CA TYR A 124 5.52 2.09 -0.31
C TYR A 124 5.96 1.48 -1.65
N VAL A 125 7.27 1.50 -1.96
CA VAL A 125 7.81 0.82 -3.15
C VAL A 125 7.61 -0.70 -3.07
N LEU A 126 7.80 -1.30 -1.89
CA LEU A 126 7.49 -2.72 -1.66
C LEU A 126 6.00 -3.01 -1.86
N ALA A 127 5.10 -2.10 -1.46
CA ALA A 127 3.66 -2.23 -1.69
C ALA A 127 3.32 -2.23 -3.20
N LEU A 128 3.92 -1.33 -3.99
CA LEU A 128 3.78 -1.30 -5.45
C LEU A 128 4.27 -2.60 -6.11
N GLY A 129 5.43 -3.10 -5.67
CA GLY A 129 5.97 -4.38 -6.14
C GLY A 129 5.05 -5.56 -5.79
N THR A 130 4.53 -5.58 -4.56
CA THR A 130 3.61 -6.61 -4.07
C THR A 130 2.28 -6.58 -4.84
N ALA A 131 1.74 -5.40 -5.13
CA ALA A 131 0.53 -5.24 -5.94
C ALA A 131 0.76 -5.74 -7.38
N SER A 132 1.93 -5.46 -7.96
CA SER A 132 2.30 -5.98 -9.29
C SER A 132 2.32 -7.50 -9.33
N LEU A 133 2.88 -8.14 -8.29
CA LEU A 133 2.82 -9.61 -8.15
C LEU A 133 1.39 -10.12 -7.98
N GLY A 134 0.54 -9.40 -7.24
CA GLY A 134 -0.86 -9.78 -7.04
C GLY A 134 -1.67 -9.73 -8.34
N PHE A 135 -1.47 -8.70 -9.16
CA PHE A 135 -2.07 -8.65 -10.51
C PHE A 135 -1.61 -9.81 -11.38
N LEU A 136 -0.31 -10.08 -11.42
CA LEU A 136 0.26 -11.18 -12.20
C LEU A 136 -0.28 -12.55 -11.74
N GLU A 137 -0.28 -12.80 -10.44
CA GLU A 137 -0.77 -14.04 -9.83
C GLU A 137 -2.26 -14.24 -10.16
N LYS A 138 -3.08 -13.19 -9.97
CA LYS A 138 -4.52 -13.25 -10.26
C LYS A 138 -4.80 -13.50 -11.74
N LEU A 139 -4.09 -12.82 -12.64
CA LEU A 139 -4.25 -13.01 -14.07
C LEU A 139 -3.84 -14.44 -14.49
N THR A 140 -2.72 -14.94 -13.97
CA THR A 140 -2.25 -16.31 -14.24
C THR A 140 -3.29 -17.35 -13.80
N PHE A 141 -3.94 -17.15 -12.65
CA PHE A 141 -5.04 -18.03 -12.23
C PHE A 141 -6.26 -17.94 -13.13
N MET A 142 -6.62 -16.74 -13.59
CA MET A 142 -7.75 -16.57 -14.51
C MET A 142 -7.49 -17.22 -15.88
N GLU A 143 -6.26 -17.12 -16.40
CA GLU A 143 -5.88 -17.77 -17.66
C GLU A 143 -5.84 -19.30 -17.52
N SER A 144 -5.33 -19.83 -16.41
CA SER A 144 -5.15 -21.27 -16.22
C SER A 144 -6.43 -22.00 -15.78
N LEU A 145 -7.27 -21.37 -14.95
CA LEU A 145 -8.42 -22.02 -14.31
C LEU A 145 -9.77 -21.49 -14.81
N ALA A 146 -9.85 -20.22 -15.23
CA ALA A 146 -11.09 -19.60 -15.69
C ALA A 146 -11.19 -19.48 -17.22
N GLY A 147 -10.17 -19.92 -17.97
CA GLY A 147 -10.15 -19.92 -19.43
C GLY A 147 -10.05 -18.53 -20.06
N VAL A 148 -9.57 -17.53 -19.31
CA VAL A 148 -9.36 -16.18 -19.86
C VAL A 148 -8.29 -16.24 -20.96
N ALA A 149 -8.61 -15.65 -22.11
CA ALA A 149 -7.67 -15.62 -23.23
C ALA A 149 -6.49 -14.71 -22.90
N LYS A 150 -5.26 -15.18 -23.15
CA LYS A 150 -3.99 -14.45 -22.90
C LYS A 150 -3.92 -13.09 -23.59
N TYR A 151 -4.60 -12.95 -24.73
CA TYR A 151 -4.70 -11.71 -25.50
C TYR A 151 -6.13 -11.16 -25.53
N GLY A 152 -6.98 -11.63 -24.62
CA GLY A 152 -8.35 -11.14 -24.45
C GLY A 152 -8.38 -9.76 -23.81
N SER A 153 -9.51 -9.07 -23.97
CA SER A 153 -9.73 -7.74 -23.39
C SER A 153 -9.51 -7.71 -21.87
N GLU A 154 -9.95 -8.74 -21.15
CA GLU A 154 -9.76 -8.84 -19.70
C GLU A 154 -8.27 -8.86 -19.30
N ALA A 155 -7.46 -9.71 -19.94
CA ALA A 155 -6.03 -9.81 -19.68
C ALA A 155 -5.30 -8.50 -19.98
N LEU A 156 -5.67 -7.85 -21.10
CA LEU A 156 -5.13 -6.54 -21.46
C LEU A 156 -5.50 -5.46 -20.43
N ILE A 157 -6.76 -5.39 -20.00
CA ILE A 157 -7.21 -4.41 -18.99
C ILE A 157 -6.47 -4.60 -17.66
N VAL A 158 -6.26 -5.83 -17.21
CA VAL A 158 -5.50 -6.11 -15.98
C VAL A 158 -4.05 -5.65 -16.12
N ASN A 159 -3.39 -5.97 -17.24
CA ASN A 159 -2.02 -5.54 -17.50
C ASN A 159 -1.88 -4.01 -17.58
N PHE A 160 -2.78 -3.33 -18.29
CA PHE A 160 -2.78 -1.86 -18.34
C PHE A 160 -3.04 -1.24 -16.97
N THR A 161 -3.95 -1.82 -16.17
CA THR A 161 -4.22 -1.36 -14.81
C THR A 161 -2.98 -1.53 -13.92
N ALA A 162 -2.26 -2.64 -14.02
CA ALA A 162 -1.01 -2.88 -13.30
C ALA A 162 0.07 -1.86 -13.69
N ILE A 163 0.23 -1.58 -15.00
CA ILE A 163 1.18 -0.55 -15.49
C ILE A 163 0.80 0.83 -14.96
N VAL A 164 -0.46 1.25 -15.11
CA VAL A 164 -0.90 2.56 -14.61
C VAL A 164 -0.69 2.66 -13.10
N THR A 165 -1.04 1.60 -12.36
CA THR A 165 -0.85 1.55 -10.91
C THR A 165 0.63 1.69 -10.53
N ARG A 166 1.54 1.00 -11.23
CA ARG A 166 2.97 1.06 -10.94
C ARG A 166 3.60 2.40 -11.33
N GLU A 167 3.38 2.86 -12.56
CA GLU A 167 4.06 4.04 -13.10
C GLU A 167 3.51 5.34 -12.54
N TYR A 168 2.19 5.52 -12.49
CA TYR A 168 1.58 6.76 -12.00
C TYR A 168 1.91 7.00 -10.52
N TYR A 169 1.79 5.95 -9.70
CA TYR A 169 1.94 6.06 -8.25
C TYR A 169 3.38 5.90 -7.75
N SER A 170 4.32 5.45 -8.58
CA SER A 170 5.76 5.52 -8.23
C SER A 170 6.34 6.92 -8.43
N LEU A 171 5.85 7.68 -9.42
CA LEU A 171 6.40 8.98 -9.78
C LEU A 171 6.07 10.08 -8.77
N ALA A 172 4.84 10.16 -8.28
CA ALA A 172 4.38 11.30 -7.48
C ALA A 172 5.15 11.46 -6.14
N PRO A 173 5.36 10.42 -5.32
CA PRO A 173 6.13 10.55 -4.08
C PRO A 173 7.62 10.80 -4.34
N LEU A 174 8.22 10.08 -5.31
CA LEU A 174 9.66 10.16 -5.62
C LEU A 174 10.08 11.53 -6.16
N VAL A 175 9.27 12.13 -7.03
CA VAL A 175 9.56 13.45 -7.61
C VAL A 175 9.49 14.54 -6.54
N LEU A 176 8.49 14.45 -5.64
CA LEU A 176 8.32 15.40 -4.57
C LEU A 176 9.45 15.25 -3.53
N GLU A 177 9.83 14.03 -3.15
CA GLU A 177 10.83 13.78 -2.11
C GLU A 177 12.26 14.21 -2.49
N ARG A 178 12.63 14.09 -3.78
CA ARG A 178 13.91 14.62 -4.31
C ARG A 178 14.08 16.13 -4.16
N GLN A 179 13.00 16.88 -3.93
CA GLN A 179 13.08 18.31 -3.60
C GLN A 179 13.34 18.55 -2.10
N CYS A 180 13.06 17.57 -1.23
CA CYS A 180 13.31 17.63 0.21
C CYS A 180 14.76 17.32 0.56
N LEU A 181 15.34 16.27 -0.05
CA LEU A 181 16.73 15.87 0.15
C LEU A 181 17.75 16.88 -0.40
N ARG A 182 17.31 17.84 -1.22
CA ARG A 182 18.16 18.95 -1.71
C ARG A 182 18.16 20.19 -0.81
N ARG A 183 17.43 20.17 0.31
CA ARG A 183 17.36 21.29 1.28
C ARG A 183 17.75 20.89 2.70
N LEU A 184 18.29 19.68 2.87
CA LEU A 184 19.11 19.27 4.01
C LEU A 184 20.57 19.33 3.56
#